data_AF-A0A496XUT6-F1
#
_entry.id   AF-A0A496XUT6-F1
#
_cell.length_a   1.000
_cell.length_b   1.000
_cell.length_c   1.000
_cell.angle_alpha   90.00
_cell.angle_beta   90.00
_cell.angle_gamma   90.00
#
_symmetry.space_group_name_H-M   'P 1'
#
loop_
_entity.id
_entity.type
_entity.pdbx_description
1 polymer ?
#
loop_
_entity_poly.entity_id
_entity_poly.type
_entity_poly.pdbx_seq_one_letter_code
_entity_poly.pdbx_strand_id
1 'polypeptide(L)'
;MRKIVLMTIITSGILFANSGEQLTKDNGCMECHNIMGEKLAPAFMGTAKKNIRWFGNKAKQNLIKGIKDGSKGKYGNFQHTAMPAYGHLNTDELDRIATWILAQYDKNRKLYPNGRNNQQNKSQNRQGKNRQ
;
A
#
# COMPACT_ATOMS: atom_id res chain seq x y z
N MET A 1 -42.11 44.91 25.02
CA MET A 1 -40.66 44.63 24.90
C MET A 1 -40.47 43.24 24.29
N ARG A 2 -40.18 43.16 22.98
CA ARG A 2 -40.01 41.88 22.27
C ARG A 2 -38.53 41.49 22.31
N LYS A 3 -38.21 40.42 23.03
CA LYS A 3 -36.88 39.80 23.06
C LYS A 3 -36.67 39.06 21.74
N ILE A 4 -35.76 39.55 20.91
CA ILE A 4 -35.31 38.86 19.68
C ILE A 4 -34.31 37.80 20.14
N VAL A 5 -34.70 36.53 20.04
CA VAL A 5 -33.82 35.39 20.26
C VAL A 5 -33.08 35.11 18.95
N LEU A 6 -31.78 35.41 18.93
CA LEU A 6 -30.87 35.12 17.82
C LEU A 6 -30.48 33.64 17.89
N MET A 7 -31.10 32.80 17.07
CA MET A 7 -30.68 31.39 16.91
C MET A 7 -29.54 31.30 15.89
N THR A 8 -28.33 31.07 16.39
CA THR A 8 -27.16 30.72 15.58
C THR A 8 -27.19 29.24 15.21
N ILE A 9 -27.34 28.95 13.92
CA ILE A 9 -27.26 27.60 13.35
C ILE A 9 -25.77 27.22 13.26
N ILE A 10 -25.34 26.25 14.06
CA ILE A 10 -24.01 25.64 13.98
C ILE A 10 -24.07 24.59 12.86
N THR A 11 -23.62 24.93 11.66
CA THR A 11 -23.39 23.95 10.59
C THR A 11 -22.10 23.21 10.84
N SER A 12 -22.18 22.06 11.51
CA SER A 12 -21.07 21.12 11.62
C SER A 12 -20.76 20.51 10.25
N GLY A 13 -19.71 20.98 9.59
CA GLY A 13 -19.22 20.39 8.34
C GLY A 13 -18.62 19.00 8.61
N ILE A 14 -19.15 17.97 7.96
CA ILE A 14 -18.59 16.63 7.99
C ILE A 14 -17.34 16.63 7.10
N LEU A 15 -16.16 16.55 7.70
CA LEU A 15 -14.92 16.32 6.97
C LEU A 15 -14.87 14.84 6.55
N PHE A 16 -15.29 14.55 5.31
CA PHE A 16 -15.12 13.22 4.72
C PHE A 16 -13.65 13.02 4.39
N ALA A 17 -12.99 12.16 5.15
CA ALA A 17 -11.60 11.83 4.91
C ALA A 17 -11.51 10.60 3.99
N ASN A 18 -10.90 10.76 2.82
CA ASN A 18 -10.78 9.70 1.81
C ASN A 18 -10.08 8.46 2.36
N SER A 19 -10.57 7.28 1.99
CA SER A 19 -9.93 6.01 2.33
C SER A 19 -8.61 5.84 1.58
N GLY A 20 -7.68 5.03 2.10
CA GLY A 20 -6.45 4.70 1.38
C GLY A 20 -6.72 4.06 0.01
N GLU A 21 -7.79 3.27 -0.11
CA GLU A 21 -8.21 2.71 -1.41
C GLU A 21 -8.60 3.80 -2.39
N GLN A 22 -9.45 4.73 -1.95
CA GLN A 22 -9.89 5.84 -2.77
C GLN A 22 -8.72 6.72 -3.19
N LEU A 23 -7.84 7.07 -2.26
CA LEU A 23 -6.62 7.84 -2.56
C LEU A 23 -5.74 7.15 -3.61
N THR A 24 -5.58 5.81 -3.56
CA THR A 24 -4.81 5.09 -4.60
C THR A 24 -5.47 5.09 -5.97
N LYS A 25 -6.81 5.12 -6.04
CA LYS A 25 -7.55 5.24 -7.31
C LYS A 25 -7.44 6.65 -7.86
N ASP A 26 -7.74 7.65 -7.01
CA ASP A 26 -7.79 9.06 -7.39
C ASP A 26 -6.43 9.60 -7.82
N ASN A 27 -5.33 9.04 -7.31
CA ASN A 27 -3.96 9.40 -7.68
C ASN A 27 -3.36 8.46 -8.75
N GLY A 28 -4.17 7.71 -9.51
CA GLY A 28 -3.69 6.94 -10.66
C GLY A 28 -2.75 5.77 -10.33
N CYS A 29 -2.62 5.38 -9.07
CA CYS A 29 -1.67 4.32 -8.67
C CYS A 29 -2.01 2.98 -9.37
N MET A 30 -3.30 2.75 -9.63
CA MET A 30 -3.84 1.56 -10.28
C MET A 30 -3.49 1.44 -11.77
N GLU A 31 -2.97 2.51 -12.39
CA GLU A 31 -2.54 2.46 -13.80
C GLU A 31 -1.35 1.53 -13.98
N CYS A 32 -0.45 1.50 -13.00
CA CYS A 32 0.77 0.69 -13.02
C CYS A 32 0.71 -0.51 -12.06
N HIS A 33 -0.06 -0.40 -10.97
CA HIS A 33 -0.15 -1.42 -9.93
C HIS A 33 -1.51 -2.11 -9.93
N ASN A 34 -1.50 -3.44 -9.84
CA ASN A 34 -2.70 -4.19 -9.47
C ASN A 34 -2.67 -4.53 -7.96
N ILE A 35 -3.83 -4.84 -7.38
CA ILE A 35 -3.88 -5.37 -5.99
C ILE A 35 -3.13 -6.70 -5.91
N MET A 36 -3.42 -7.58 -6.87
CA MET A 36 -2.86 -8.92 -7.06
C MET A 36 -2.36 -9.07 -8.50
N GLY A 37 -1.27 -9.81 -8.69
CA GLY A 37 -0.64 -9.97 -10.01
C GLY A 37 0.20 -8.75 -10.40
N GLU A 38 1.30 -9.00 -11.11
CA GLU A 38 2.20 -7.95 -11.58
C GLU A 38 1.67 -7.32 -12.88
N LYS A 39 1.92 -6.02 -13.09
CA LYS A 39 1.61 -5.30 -14.34
C LYS A 39 2.88 -4.58 -14.81
N LEU A 40 2.84 -3.25 -14.93
CA LEU A 40 4.02 -2.41 -15.16
C LEU A 40 4.83 -2.21 -13.87
N ALA A 41 4.23 -2.49 -12.73
CA ALA A 41 4.83 -2.37 -11.41
C ALA A 41 4.44 -3.59 -10.54
N PRO A 42 5.11 -3.83 -9.40
CA PRO A 42 4.78 -4.95 -8.53
C PRO A 42 3.39 -4.80 -7.93
N ALA A 43 2.66 -5.92 -7.79
CA ALA A 43 1.36 -5.94 -7.13
C ALA A 43 1.41 -5.29 -5.74
N PHE A 44 0.34 -4.63 -5.29
CA PHE A 44 0.29 -4.08 -3.93
C PHE A 44 0.49 -5.15 -2.86
N MET A 45 -0.10 -6.34 -3.02
CA MET A 45 0.14 -7.47 -2.12
C MET A 45 1.62 -7.87 -2.08
N GLY A 46 2.27 -7.97 -3.24
CA GLY A 46 3.69 -8.34 -3.34
C GLY A 46 4.61 -7.26 -2.74
N THR A 47 4.28 -5.99 -2.98
CA THR A 47 4.93 -4.81 -2.42
C THR A 47 4.82 -4.81 -0.90
N ALA A 48 3.62 -5.03 -0.35
CA ALA A 48 3.38 -5.17 1.09
C ALA A 48 4.21 -6.31 1.69
N LYS A 49 4.12 -7.51 1.11
CA LYS A 49 4.88 -8.70 1.55
C LYS A 49 6.38 -8.42 1.59
N LYS A 50 6.95 -7.83 0.53
CA LYS A 50 8.39 -7.52 0.47
C LYS A 50 8.79 -6.47 1.51
N ASN A 51 8.01 -5.39 1.66
CA ASN A 51 8.32 -4.36 2.65
C ASN A 51 8.24 -4.88 4.10
N ILE A 52 7.25 -5.70 4.42
CA ILE A 52 7.16 -6.36 5.74
C ILE A 52 8.38 -7.25 5.98
N ARG A 53 8.79 -8.05 4.99
CA ARG A 53 9.94 -8.96 5.11
C ARG A 53 11.29 -8.23 5.22
N TRP A 54 11.45 -7.11 4.53
CA TRP A 54 12.72 -6.39 4.49
C TRP A 54 12.87 -5.37 5.62
N PHE A 55 11.78 -4.77 6.08
CA PHE A 55 11.82 -3.63 7.02
C PHE A 55 11.07 -3.87 8.33
N GLY A 56 10.30 -4.97 8.46
CA GLY A 56 9.54 -5.28 9.66
C GLY A 56 8.64 -4.11 10.10
N ASN A 57 8.83 -3.64 11.33
CA ASN A 57 8.10 -2.51 11.91
C ASN A 57 8.27 -1.19 11.12
N LYS A 58 9.34 -1.08 10.31
CA LYS A 58 9.59 0.10 9.47
C LYS A 58 8.94 0.03 8.08
N ALA A 59 8.16 -1.01 7.80
CA ALA A 59 7.54 -1.21 6.48
C ALA A 59 6.64 -0.04 6.05
N LYS A 60 5.83 0.51 6.97
CA LYS A 60 4.95 1.64 6.67
C LYS A 60 5.73 2.91 6.30
N GLN A 61 6.73 3.26 7.10
CA GLN A 61 7.56 4.46 6.84
C GLN A 61 8.34 4.33 5.52
N ASN A 62 8.82 3.14 5.20
CA ASN A 62 9.51 2.90 3.95
C ASN A 62 8.58 2.99 2.72
N LEU A 63 7.31 2.58 2.86
CA LEU A 63 6.31 2.79 1.82
C LEU A 63 5.99 4.27 1.64
N ILE A 64 5.76 4.99 2.75
CA ILE A 64 5.52 6.45 2.72
C ILE A 64 6.65 7.16 1.99
N LYS A 65 7.91 6.86 2.34
CA LYS A 65 9.07 7.44 1.66
C LYS A 65 9.08 7.13 0.16
N GLY A 66 8.85 5.87 -0.21
CA GLY A 66 8.83 5.46 -1.62
C GLY A 66 7.68 6.05 -2.44
N ILE A 67 6.54 6.34 -1.81
CA ILE A 67 5.41 7.02 -2.47
C ILE A 67 5.75 8.51 -2.63
N LYS A 68 6.19 9.16 -1.56
CA LYS A 68 6.50 10.60 -1.53
C LYS A 68 7.62 10.96 -2.50
N ASP A 69 8.71 10.22 -2.46
CA ASP A 69 9.93 10.53 -3.21
C ASP A 69 9.99 9.81 -4.57
N GLY A 70 9.04 8.92 -4.83
CA GLY A 70 9.12 7.96 -5.92
C GLY A 70 10.12 6.82 -5.64
N SER A 71 10.24 5.87 -6.56
CA SER A 71 11.18 4.77 -6.41
C SER A 71 11.64 4.17 -7.73
N LYS A 72 12.88 3.68 -7.79
CA LYS A 72 13.45 2.99 -8.96
C LYS A 72 14.39 1.88 -8.47
N GLY A 73 14.48 0.78 -9.20
CA GLY A 73 15.46 -0.28 -8.93
C GLY A 73 15.21 -1.13 -7.68
N LYS A 74 14.21 -0.79 -6.84
CA LYS A 74 13.93 -1.50 -5.56
C LYS A 74 13.50 -2.95 -5.75
N TYR A 75 12.89 -3.29 -6.88
CA TYR A 75 12.40 -4.62 -7.18
C TYR A 75 13.08 -5.11 -8.46
N GLY A 76 13.85 -6.19 -8.39
CA GLY A 76 14.69 -6.66 -9.52
C GLY A 76 13.92 -6.80 -10.84
N ASN A 77 12.72 -7.39 -10.82
CA ASN A 77 11.87 -7.55 -12.00
C ASN A 77 11.35 -6.22 -12.59
N PHE A 78 11.51 -5.12 -11.86
CA PHE A 78 11.00 -3.77 -12.19
C PHE A 78 12.13 -2.74 -12.20
N GLN A 79 13.38 -3.18 -12.37
CA GLN A 79 14.56 -2.32 -12.37
C GLN A 79 14.55 -1.24 -13.47
N HIS A 80 13.87 -1.52 -14.57
CA HIS A 80 13.74 -0.61 -15.71
C HIS A 80 12.57 0.38 -15.57
N THR A 81 11.72 0.21 -14.55
CA THR A 81 10.58 1.10 -14.29
C THR A 81 10.87 2.01 -13.12
N ALA A 82 10.37 3.24 -13.20
CA ALA A 82 10.45 4.22 -12.11
C ALA A 82 9.03 4.59 -11.69
N MET A 83 8.74 4.45 -10.40
CA MET A 83 7.53 4.97 -9.79
C MET A 83 7.71 6.50 -9.61
N PRO A 84 6.79 7.32 -10.12
CA PRO A 84 6.85 8.77 -9.97
C PRO A 84 6.70 9.18 -8.50
N ALA A 85 7.17 10.38 -8.17
CA ALA A 85 7.04 10.96 -6.84
C ALA A 85 5.64 11.58 -6.66
N TYR A 86 5.04 11.32 -5.49
CA TYR A 86 3.74 11.88 -5.09
C TYR A 86 3.94 12.89 -3.95
N GLY A 87 4.83 13.86 -4.16
CA GLY A 87 5.18 14.86 -3.16
C GLY A 87 4.06 15.86 -2.84
N HIS A 88 3.02 15.91 -3.66
CA HIS A 88 1.83 16.74 -3.43
C HIS A 88 0.89 16.18 -2.35
N LEU A 89 0.99 14.89 -2.05
CA LEU A 89 0.20 14.25 -1.00
C LEU A 89 0.71 14.65 0.39
N ASN A 90 -0.22 14.96 1.28
CA ASN A 90 0.13 15.27 2.66
C ASN A 90 0.43 13.99 3.47
N THR A 91 0.95 14.17 4.68
CA THR A 91 1.36 13.07 5.56
C THR A 91 0.23 12.08 5.86
N ASP A 92 -0.99 12.55 6.07
CA ASP A 92 -2.14 11.71 6.41
C ASP A 92 -2.60 10.87 5.22
N GLU A 93 -2.59 11.44 4.02
CA GLU A 93 -2.91 10.73 2.79
C GLU A 93 -1.89 9.63 2.51
N LEU A 94 -0.59 9.96 2.63
CA LEU A 94 0.50 8.99 2.49
C LEU A 94 0.38 7.86 3.50
N ASP A 95 0.03 8.16 4.76
CA ASP A 95 -0.16 7.15 5.80
C ASP A 95 -1.33 6.22 5.48
N ARG A 96 -2.46 6.77 5.02
CA ARG A 96 -3.65 6.00 4.62
C ARG A 96 -3.36 5.09 3.43
N ILE A 97 -2.65 5.59 2.42
CA ILE A 97 -2.23 4.78 1.27
C ILE A 97 -1.30 3.65 1.72
N ALA A 98 -0.24 3.96 2.47
CA ALA A 98 0.73 2.96 2.91
C ALA A 98 0.08 1.89 3.82
N THR A 99 -0.82 2.31 4.71
CA THR A 99 -1.61 1.41 5.56
C THR A 99 -2.50 0.50 4.72
N TRP A 100 -3.20 1.04 3.73
CA TRP A 100 -4.03 0.24 2.82
C TRP A 100 -3.20 -0.74 1.99
N ILE A 101 -2.02 -0.36 1.50
CA ILE A 101 -1.10 -1.27 0.79
C ILE A 101 -0.70 -2.43 1.69
N LEU A 102 -0.24 -2.18 2.92
CA LEU A 102 0.17 -3.23 3.86
C LEU A 102 -0.97 -4.21 4.15
N ALA A 103 -2.20 -3.71 4.30
CA ALA A 103 -3.39 -4.53 4.54
C ALA A 103 -3.67 -5.54 3.41
N GLN A 104 -3.20 -5.30 2.17
CA GLN A 104 -3.42 -6.24 1.06
C GLN A 104 -2.72 -7.59 1.30
N TYR A 105 -1.59 -7.59 2.01
CA TYR A 105 -0.94 -8.84 2.40
C TYR A 105 -1.78 -9.63 3.40
N ASP A 106 -2.31 -8.97 4.42
CA ASP A 106 -3.11 -9.63 5.46
C ASP A 106 -4.46 -10.11 4.93
N LYS A 107 -5.14 -9.30 4.10
CA LYS A 107 -6.35 -9.71 3.39
C LYS A 107 -6.10 -10.97 2.57
N ASN A 108 -5.02 -10.99 1.78
CA ASN A 108 -4.68 -12.18 0.99
C ASN A 108 -4.40 -13.41 1.86
N ARG A 109 -3.68 -13.26 2.98
CA ARG A 109 -3.42 -14.37 3.91
C ARG A 109 -4.69 -14.95 4.54
N LYS A 110 -5.68 -14.12 4.81
CA LYS A 110 -6.99 -14.54 5.35
C LYS A 110 -7.83 -15.24 4.29
N LEU A 111 -7.83 -14.74 3.06
CA LEU A 111 -8.61 -15.31 1.96
C LEU A 111 -8.03 -16.62 1.40
N TYR A 112 -6.70 -16.79 1.43
CA TYR A 112 -6.02 -17.99 0.90
C TYR A 112 -5.08 -18.62 1.94
N PRO A 113 -5.62 -19.24 3.01
CA PRO A 113 -4.82 -19.73 4.13
C PRO A 113 -3.82 -20.83 3.74
N ASN A 114 -4.14 -21.67 2.75
CA ASN A 114 -3.32 -22.82 2.33
C ASN A 114 -2.26 -22.50 1.26
N GLY A 115 -2.24 -21.28 0.71
CA GLY A 115 -1.29 -20.87 -0.34
C GLY A 115 0.17 -20.73 0.10
N ARG A 116 0.45 -20.80 1.41
CA ARG A 116 1.81 -20.71 1.97
C ARG A 116 2.64 -21.99 1.79
N ASN A 117 2.01 -23.16 1.78
CA ASN A 117 2.72 -24.44 1.76
C ASN A 117 3.49 -24.67 0.46
N ASN A 118 3.04 -24.12 -0.68
CA ASN A 118 3.69 -24.33 -1.98
C ASN A 118 4.94 -23.45 -2.20
N GLN A 119 5.03 -22.29 -1.52
CA GLN A 119 6.25 -21.44 -1.58
C GLN A 119 7.34 -21.92 -0.63
N GLN A 120 6.99 -22.45 0.56
CA GLN A 120 7.94 -23.11 1.46
C GLN A 120 8.48 -24.41 0.86
N ASN A 121 7.62 -25.21 0.21
CA ASN A 121 8.06 -26.44 -0.45
C ASN A 121 9.02 -26.15 -1.62
N LYS A 122 8.84 -25.03 -2.36
CA LYS A 122 9.80 -24.58 -3.39
C LYS A 122 11.15 -24.11 -2.82
N SER A 123 11.22 -23.54 -1.62
CA SER A 123 12.52 -23.14 -1.04
C SER A 123 13.28 -24.33 -0.45
N GLN A 124 12.57 -25.29 0.15
CA GLN A 124 13.15 -26.54 0.66
C GLN A 124 13.65 -27.43 -0.48
N ASN A 125 12.90 -27.53 -1.59
CA ASN A 125 13.29 -28.33 -2.75
C ASN A 125 14.46 -27.71 -3.57
N ARG A 126 14.76 -26.40 -3.40
CA ARG A 126 15.97 -25.78 -3.95
C ARG A 126 17.22 -26.02 -3.10
N GLN A 127 17.07 -26.14 -1.79
CA GLN A 127 18.21 -26.47 -0.89
C GLN A 127 18.60 -27.95 -0.98
N GLY A 128 17.67 -28.84 -1.35
CA GLY A 128 17.96 -30.26 -1.57
C GLY A 128 18.66 -30.60 -2.90
N LYS A 129 18.54 -29.74 -3.93
CA LYS A 129 19.13 -29.97 -5.27
C LYS A 129 20.57 -29.50 -5.45
N ASN A 130 21.15 -28.80 -4.46
CA ASN A 130 22.55 -28.33 -4.47
C ASN A 130 23.48 -29.22 -3.62
N ARG A 131 23.07 -30.45 -3.32
CA ARG A 131 23.84 -31.45 -2.56
C ARG A 131 24.05 -32.76 -3.34
N GLN A 132 24.07 -32.68 -4.66
CA GLN A 132 24.55 -33.75 -5.53
C GLN A 132 25.76 -33.24 -6.31
#